data_AF-A0A840Q5L7-F1
#
_entry.id   AF-A0A840Q5L7-F1
#
_cell.length_a   1.000
_cell.length_b   1.000
_cell.length_c   1.000
_cell.angle_alpha   90.00
_cell.angle_beta   90.00
_cell.angle_gamma   90.00
#
_symmetry.space_group_name_H-M   'P 1'
#
loop_
_entity.id
_entity.type
_entity.pdbx_description
1 polymer ?
#
loop_
_entity_poly.entity_id
_entity_poly.type
_entity_poly.pdbx_seq_one_letter_code
_entity_poly.pdbx_strand_id
1 'polypeptide(L)'
;MRCFDDASGGTLARPGPQRVLDAARAGLLDVLLVDNVHSLSRKVRHLHFLLGKLDSYGVAFHPALDRSFDTSTPEGRFQVQMLGSFAQFEKAGVFEDRRAARGSSTRSSNGCSPVQGLGRSATVRPISHSAATNQ
;
A
#
# COMPACT_ATOMS: atom_id res chain seq x y z
N MET A 1 -3.99 -29.57 13.97
CA MET A 1 -3.33 -29.51 15.30
C MET A 1 -3.34 -28.06 15.78
N ARG A 2 -3.69 -27.78 17.04
CA ARG A 2 -3.63 -26.42 17.64
C ARG A 2 -2.55 -26.40 18.72
N CYS A 3 -1.63 -25.45 18.64
CA CYS A 3 -0.55 -25.28 19.60
C CYS A 3 -0.67 -23.89 20.20
N PHE A 4 -0.97 -23.81 21.50
CA PHE A 4 -0.97 -22.56 22.27
C PHE A 4 0.28 -22.54 23.15
N ASP A 5 0.89 -21.37 23.28
CA ASP A 5 2.09 -21.15 24.09
C ASP A 5 1.97 -19.77 24.76
N ASP A 6 2.08 -19.71 26.09
CA ASP A 6 1.98 -18.47 26.87
C ASP A 6 3.32 -17.73 26.98
N ALA A 7 4.42 -18.34 26.49
CA ALA A 7 5.75 -17.77 26.60
C ALA A 7 6.06 -16.77 25.47
N SER A 8 6.69 -15.63 25.84
CA SER A 8 7.11 -14.61 24.88
C SER A 8 8.09 -15.15 23.82
N GLY A 9 7.97 -14.67 22.58
CA GLY A 9 8.80 -15.08 21.42
C GLY A 9 10.29 -14.70 21.48
N GLY A 10 10.89 -14.53 22.65
CA GLY A 10 12.32 -14.17 22.82
C GLY A 10 13.30 -15.32 22.52
N THR A 11 12.82 -16.57 22.60
CA THR A 11 13.63 -17.79 22.51
C THR A 11 12.90 -18.89 21.72
N LEU A 12 13.64 -19.65 20.91
CA LEU A 12 13.11 -20.79 20.12
C LEU A 12 12.96 -22.09 20.92
N ALA A 13 13.71 -22.25 22.01
CA ALA A 13 13.63 -23.40 22.92
C ALA A 13 12.40 -23.32 23.82
N ARG A 14 11.22 -23.40 23.21
CA ARG A 14 9.94 -23.40 23.91
C ARG A 14 8.99 -24.41 23.24
N PRO A 15 7.99 -24.93 23.97
CA PRO A 15 7.23 -26.08 23.51
C PRO A 15 6.38 -25.80 22.26
N GLY A 16 5.92 -24.57 22.02
CA GLY A 16 5.09 -24.25 20.85
C GLY A 16 5.78 -24.51 19.50
N PRO A 17 6.85 -23.78 19.15
CA PRO A 17 7.57 -23.96 17.88
C PRO A 17 8.15 -25.36 17.73
N GLN A 18 8.63 -25.97 18.83
CA GLN A 18 9.23 -27.28 18.77
C GLN A 18 8.21 -28.36 18.36
N ARG A 19 7.00 -28.33 18.93
CA ARG A 19 5.92 -29.26 18.54
C ARG A 19 5.50 -29.10 17.10
N VAL A 20 5.50 -27.87 16.58
CA VAL A 20 5.20 -27.59 15.16
C VAL A 20 6.29 -28.16 14.26
N LEU A 21 7.57 -27.97 14.60
CA LEU A 21 8.69 -28.53 13.83
C LEU A 21 8.72 -30.06 13.87
N ASP A 22 8.40 -30.67 15.01
CA ASP A 22 8.37 -32.13 15.13
C ASP A 22 7.20 -32.71 14.33
N ALA A 23 6.03 -32.08 14.36
CA ALA A 23 4.88 -32.47 13.56
C ALA A 23 5.11 -32.25 12.05
N ALA A 24 5.79 -31.17 11.67
CA ALA A 24 6.21 -30.92 10.29
C ALA A 24 7.21 -31.99 9.80
N ARG A 25 8.18 -32.36 10.64
CA ARG A 25 9.13 -33.43 10.33
C ARG A 25 8.45 -34.79 10.18
N ALA A 26 7.42 -35.06 10.98
CA ALA A 26 6.62 -36.28 10.89
C ALA A 26 5.66 -36.30 9.69
N GLY A 27 5.60 -35.22 8.88
CA GLY A 27 4.69 -35.13 7.74
C GLY A 27 3.22 -35.02 8.13
N LEU A 28 2.93 -34.55 9.35
CA LEU A 28 1.57 -34.42 9.89
C LEU A 28 0.93 -33.06 9.58
N LEU A 29 1.67 -32.16 8.90
CA LEU A 29 1.28 -30.79 8.64
C LEU A 29 1.74 -30.38 7.24
N ASP A 30 0.82 -29.88 6.40
CA ASP A 30 1.14 -29.28 5.10
C ASP A 30 1.17 -27.74 5.16
N VAL A 31 0.43 -27.16 6.12
CA VAL A 31 0.25 -25.71 6.27
C VAL A 31 0.31 -25.30 7.74
N LEU A 32 1.11 -24.26 8.03
CA LEU A 32 1.17 -23.59 9.32
C LEU A 32 0.49 -22.21 9.25
N LEU A 33 -0.63 -22.08 9.95
CA LEU A 33 -1.37 -20.83 10.11
C LEU A 33 -1.03 -20.16 11.45
N VAL A 34 -0.65 -18.87 11.44
CA VAL A 34 -0.24 -18.15 12.67
C VAL A 34 -0.94 -16.80 12.79
N ASP A 35 -1.50 -16.48 13.96
CA ASP A 35 -2.23 -15.21 14.17
C ASP A 35 -1.36 -13.96 13.94
N ASN A 36 -0.12 -14.02 14.42
CA ASN A 36 0.83 -12.94 14.43
C ASN A 36 2.25 -13.54 14.37
N VAL A 37 3.04 -13.06 13.41
CA VAL A 37 4.41 -13.51 13.21
C VAL A 37 5.30 -13.23 14.43
N HIS A 38 5.03 -12.17 15.20
CA HIS A 38 5.77 -11.85 16.43
C HIS A 38 5.55 -12.86 17.55
N SER A 39 4.45 -13.61 17.51
CA SER A 39 4.17 -14.72 18.45
C SER A 39 5.11 -15.90 18.22
N LEU A 40 5.68 -16.06 17.01
CA LEU A 40 6.70 -17.08 16.72
C LEU A 40 8.10 -16.65 17.17
N SER A 41 8.50 -15.42 16.88
CA SER A 41 9.79 -14.88 17.32
C SER A 41 9.83 -13.36 17.25
N ARG A 42 10.46 -12.74 18.25
CA ARG A 42 10.82 -11.30 18.25
C ARG A 42 12.13 -11.01 17.49
N LYS A 43 12.92 -12.04 17.18
CA LYS A 43 14.20 -11.92 16.46
C LYS A 43 14.05 -12.42 15.02
N VAL A 44 14.43 -11.58 14.07
CA VAL A 44 14.35 -11.86 12.62
C VAL A 44 15.14 -13.11 12.23
N ARG A 45 16.35 -13.30 12.78
CA ARG A 45 17.18 -14.51 12.53
C ARG A 45 16.44 -15.81 12.85
N HIS A 46 15.73 -15.84 13.98
CA HIS A 46 14.97 -17.03 14.40
C HIS A 46 13.76 -17.29 13.50
N LEU A 47 13.11 -16.23 13.00
CA LEU A 47 12.04 -16.37 12.03
C LEU A 47 12.55 -17.00 10.74
N HIS A 48 13.65 -16.49 10.16
CA HIS A 48 14.25 -17.10 8.96
C HIS A 48 14.65 -18.56 9.16
N PHE A 49 15.21 -18.90 10.33
CA PHE A 49 15.54 -20.28 10.65
C PHE A 49 14.30 -21.20 10.65
N LEU A 50 13.21 -20.75 11.27
CA LEU A 50 11.96 -21.51 11.29
C LEU A 50 11.37 -21.67 9.89
N LEU A 51 11.32 -20.58 9.11
CA LEU A 51 10.80 -20.61 7.74
C LEU A 51 11.61 -21.57 6.86
N GLY A 52 12.94 -21.52 6.94
CA GLY A 52 13.78 -22.45 6.17
C GLY A 52 13.62 -23.92 6.59
N LYS A 53 13.34 -24.19 7.87
CA LYS A 53 13.03 -25.55 8.31
C LYS A 53 11.68 -26.04 7.79
N LEU A 54 10.64 -25.20 7.90
CA LEU A 54 9.32 -25.53 7.40
C LEU A 54 9.34 -25.77 5.88
N ASP A 55 10.06 -24.92 5.14
CA ASP A 55 10.26 -25.07 3.70
C ASP A 55 10.96 -26.39 3.35
N SER A 56 12.01 -26.77 4.10
CA SER A 56 12.68 -28.06 3.91
C SER A 56 11.79 -29.29 4.19
N TYR A 57 10.71 -29.10 4.94
CA TYR A 57 9.69 -30.12 5.21
C TYR A 57 8.48 -30.02 4.28
N GLY A 58 8.47 -29.08 3.32
CA GLY A 58 7.36 -28.86 2.40
C GLY A 58 6.13 -28.20 3.04
N VAL A 59 6.29 -27.55 4.19
CA VAL A 59 5.18 -26.94 4.94
C VAL A 59 5.05 -25.47 4.58
N ALA A 60 3.88 -25.08 4.03
CA ALA A 60 3.60 -23.69 3.70
C ALA A 60 3.31 -22.86 4.96
N PHE A 61 3.88 -21.66 5.02
CA PHE A 61 3.68 -20.73 6.13
C PHE A 61 2.72 -19.61 5.73
N HIS A 62 1.64 -19.43 6.49
CA HIS A 62 0.64 -18.39 6.25
C HIS A 62 0.31 -17.61 7.54
N PRO A 63 0.49 -16.28 7.56
CA PRO A 63 -0.13 -15.44 8.58
C PRO A 63 -1.65 -15.50 8.44
N ALA A 64 -2.37 -15.68 9.55
CA ALA A 64 -3.83 -15.78 9.60
C ALA A 64 -4.51 -14.42 9.37
N LEU A 65 -3.88 -13.36 9.87
CA LEU A 65 -4.29 -11.98 9.66
C LEU A 65 -3.43 -11.38 8.56
N ASP A 66 -3.79 -11.65 7.31
CA ASP A 66 -3.36 -10.78 6.23
C ASP A 66 -4.14 -9.46 6.40
N ARG A 67 -3.57 -8.49 7.14
CA ARG A 67 -4.17 -7.15 7.26
C ARG A 67 -3.98 -6.42 5.95
N SER A 68 -4.79 -6.77 4.97
CA SER A 68 -5.13 -5.87 3.89
C SER A 68 -5.85 -4.65 4.50
N PHE A 69 -5.09 -3.58 4.76
CA PHE A 69 -5.48 -2.20 5.06
C PHE A 69 -6.68 -2.01 6.01
N ASP A 70 -6.40 -1.93 7.31
CA ASP A 70 -7.39 -1.61 8.35
C ASP A 70 -7.70 -0.10 8.42
N THR A 71 -8.83 0.31 7.83
CA THR A 71 -9.30 1.71 7.78
C THR A 71 -9.89 2.24 9.11
N SER A 72 -9.90 1.43 10.16
CA SER A 72 -10.25 1.91 11.51
C SER A 72 -9.12 2.72 12.16
N THR A 73 -7.87 2.52 11.70
CA THR A 73 -6.69 3.24 12.19
C THR A 73 -6.37 4.48 11.34
N PRO A 74 -5.82 5.57 11.94
CA PRO A 74 -5.38 6.73 11.17
C PRO A 74 -4.34 6.40 10.09
N GLU A 75 -3.42 5.47 10.38
CA GLU A 75 -2.42 5.00 9.44
C GLU A 75 -3.05 4.26 8.24
N GLY A 76 -3.98 3.33 8.48
CA GLY A 76 -4.66 2.61 7.41
C GLY A 76 -5.57 3.53 6.57
N ARG A 77 -6.22 4.52 7.20
CA ARG A 77 -6.94 5.57 6.45
C ARG A 77 -6.01 6.42 5.60
N PHE A 78 -4.84 6.78 6.12
CA PHE A 78 -3.84 7.51 5.36
C PHE A 78 -3.34 6.72 4.15
N GLN A 79 -3.00 5.44 4.33
CA GLN A 79 -2.58 4.56 3.24
C GLN A 79 -3.67 4.42 2.17
N VAL A 80 -4.93 4.25 2.58
CA VAL A 80 -6.07 4.21 1.64
C VAL A 80 -6.29 5.55 0.94
N GLN A 81 -6.13 6.68 1.64
CA GLN A 81 -6.21 8.00 1.02
C GLN A 81 -5.09 8.23 0.00
N MET A 82 -3.86 7.81 0.31
CA MET A 82 -2.71 7.90 -0.59
C MET A 82 -2.94 7.10 -1.87
N LEU A 83 -3.40 5.84 -1.75
CA LEU A 83 -3.79 5.01 -2.89
C LEU A 83 -4.92 5.66 -3.72
N GLY A 84 -5.90 6.26 -3.04
CA GLY A 84 -6.96 7.03 -3.69
C GLY A 84 -6.45 8.24 -4.47
N SER A 85 -5.48 8.99 -3.91
CA SER A 85 -4.85 10.12 -4.59
C SER A 85 -4.12 9.70 -5.86
N PHE A 86 -3.42 8.56 -5.84
CA PHE A 86 -2.79 8.01 -7.05
C PHE A 86 -3.83 7.64 -8.12
N ALA A 87 -4.92 6.97 -7.75
CA ALA A 87 -5.99 6.62 -8.68
C ALA A 87 -6.66 7.86 -9.33
N GLN A 88 -6.76 8.96 -8.58
CA GLN A 88 -7.29 10.23 -9.10
C GLN A 88 -6.28 10.95 -10.00
N PHE A 89 -4.99 10.90 -9.65
CA PHE A 89 -3.91 11.43 -10.49
C PHE A 89 -3.86 10.72 -11.84
N GLU A 90 -3.92 9.39 -11.87
CA GLU A 90 -3.95 8.60 -13.11
C GLU A 90 -5.14 8.99 -13.99
N LYS A 91 -6.33 9.16 -13.41
CA LYS A 91 -7.50 9.63 -14.16
C LYS A 91 -7.32 11.04 -14.71
N ALA A 92 -6.74 11.95 -13.94
CA ALA A 92 -6.46 13.32 -14.38
C ALA A 92 -5.45 13.35 -15.54
N GLY A 93 -4.41 12.51 -15.49
CA GLY A 93 -3.45 12.34 -16.60
C GLY A 93 -4.14 11.91 -17.90
N VAL A 94 -5.10 10.99 -17.82
CA VAL A 94 -5.92 10.56 -18.97
C VAL A 94 -6.79 11.70 -19.53
N PHE A 95 -7.23 12.68 -18.72
CA PHE A 95 -8.02 13.82 -19.21
C PHE A 95 -7.18 14.86 -19.95
N GLU A 96 -5.95 15.12 -19.52
CA GLU A 96 -5.02 16.03 -20.20
C GLU A 96 -4.63 15.50 -21.58
N ASP A 97 -4.33 14.19 -21.69
CA ASP A 97 -4.07 13.53 -22.98
C ASP A 97 -5.31 13.57 -23.91
N ARG A 98 -6.52 13.35 -23.36
CA ARG A 98 -7.78 13.45 -24.12
C ARG A 98 -8.15 14.88 -24.52
N ARG A 99 -7.64 15.90 -23.82
CA ARG A 99 -7.85 17.32 -24.17
C ARG A 99 -6.90 17.74 -25.28
N ALA A 100 -5.65 17.27 -25.23
CA ALA A 100 -4.69 17.43 -26.34
C ALA A 100 -5.22 16.78 -27.64
N ALA A 101 -5.83 15.59 -27.56
CA ALA A 101 -6.46 14.93 -28.70
C ALA A 101 -7.70 15.67 -29.26
N ARG A 102 -8.40 16.48 -28.46
CA ARG A 102 -9.57 17.27 -28.89
C ARG A 102 -9.24 18.68 -29.36
N GLY A 103 -8.06 19.20 -29.01
CA GLY A 103 -7.58 20.53 -29.40
C GLY A 103 -7.16 20.66 -30.88
N SER A 104 -6.96 19.54 -31.59
CA SER A 104 -6.71 19.51 -33.04
C SER A 104 -7.98 19.56 -33.90
N SER A 105 -9.16 19.69 -33.28
CA SER A 105 -10.43 19.95 -33.96
C SER A 105 -10.67 21.47 -34.00
N THR A 106 -9.96 22.16 -34.88
CA THR A 106 -10.12 23.59 -35.17
C THR A 106 -11.55 23.87 -35.63
N ARG A 107 -12.28 24.74 -34.91
CA ARG A 107 -13.39 25.46 -35.52
C ARG A 107 -13.29 26.95 -35.19
N SER A 108 -12.60 27.61 -36.10
CA SER A 108 -12.45 29.05 -36.19
C SER A 108 -13.83 29.73 -36.23
N SER A 109 -14.04 30.60 -35.22
CA SER A 109 -14.59 31.94 -35.32
C SER A 109 -15.76 32.23 -36.29
N ASN A 110 -16.85 32.70 -35.68
CA ASN A 110 -17.67 33.87 -36.09
C ASN A 110 -19.14 33.58 -36.44
N GLY A 111 -20.03 34.06 -35.56
CA GLY A 111 -21.41 34.38 -35.93
C GLY A 111 -22.44 34.32 -34.80
N CYS A 112 -22.46 35.33 -33.93
CA CYS A 112 -23.61 35.85 -33.16
C CYS A 112 -24.31 34.95 -32.10
N SER A 113 -24.23 35.38 -30.83
CA SER A 113 -25.07 34.94 -29.71
C SER A 113 -26.19 35.95 -29.45
N PRO A 114 -27.36 35.56 -28.90
CA PRO A 114 -28.21 36.52 -28.21
C PRO A 114 -28.01 36.46 -26.69
N VAL A 115 -27.52 37.60 -26.17
CA VAL A 115 -28.00 38.34 -24.97
C VAL A 115 -28.04 37.63 -23.60
N GLN A 116 -27.27 38.10 -22.62
CA GLN A 116 -27.71 39.00 -21.51
C GLN A 116 -26.57 39.17 -20.48
N GLY A 117 -26.22 40.41 -20.17
CA GLY A 117 -24.93 40.77 -19.57
C GLY A 117 -24.89 41.05 -18.07
N LEU A 118 -23.63 41.32 -17.68
CA LEU A 118 -23.05 41.85 -16.44
C LEU A 118 -22.87 40.84 -15.28
N GLY A 119 -21.67 40.48 -14.82
CA GLY A 119 -20.31 41.00 -15.05
C GLY A 119 -19.55 41.10 -13.72
N ARG A 120 -18.71 40.11 -13.39
CA ARG A 120 -17.82 40.10 -12.22
C ARG A 120 -16.39 40.39 -12.70
N SER A 121 -15.69 41.29 -12.02
CA SER A 121 -14.24 41.49 -12.18
C SER A 121 -13.53 41.11 -10.88
N ALA A 122 -12.49 40.29 -10.97
CA ALA A 122 -11.50 40.12 -9.91
C ALA A 122 -10.12 40.00 -10.55
N THR A 123 -9.29 41.02 -10.36
CA THR A 123 -7.92 41.13 -10.88
C THR A 123 -6.93 40.64 -9.83
N VAL A 124 -5.92 39.86 -10.23
CA VAL A 124 -4.80 39.44 -9.36
C VAL A 124 -3.49 40.02 -9.90
N ARG A 125 -2.66 40.58 -8.99
CA ARG A 125 -1.36 41.22 -9.29
C ARG A 125 -0.19 40.22 -9.24
N PRO A 126 0.89 40.45 -9.99
CA PRO A 126 2.09 39.61 -9.97
C PRO A 126 3.11 40.06 -8.92
N ILE A 127 3.98 39.13 -8.49
CA ILE A 127 5.20 39.41 -7.73
C ILE A 127 6.43 39.10 -8.59
N SER A 128 7.32 40.08 -8.70
CA SER A 128 8.56 40.07 -9.48
C SER A 128 9.73 39.52 -8.67
N HIS A 129 10.60 38.73 -9.29
CA HIS A 129 11.99 38.58 -8.84
C HIS A 129 12.95 38.76 -10.02
N SER A 130 13.88 39.69 -9.80
CA SER A 130 14.90 40.19 -10.72
C SER A 130 16.18 39.34 -10.65
N ALA A 131 16.77 39.18 -11.84
CA ALA A 131 18.09 38.71 -12.25
C ALA A 131 19.24 38.54 -11.21
N ALA A 132 20.08 37.54 -11.47
CA ALA A 132 21.53 37.55 -11.22
C ALA A 132 22.22 36.72 -12.33
N THR A 133 22.92 37.35 -13.29
CA THR A 133 24.40 37.54 -13.36
C THR A 133 25.12 36.26 -13.84
N ASN A 134 25.42 36.07 -15.14
CA ASN A 134 26.45 36.68 -16.02
C ASN A 134 27.88 36.16 -15.77
N GLN A 135 28.35 35.26 -16.65
CA GLN A 135 29.60 35.33 -17.43
C GLN A 135 29.80 34.04 -18.24
#